data_AF-A0A2C5X5W7-F1
#
_entry.id   AF-A0A2C5X5W7-F1
#
_cell.length_a   1.000
_cell.length_b   1.000
_cell.length_c   1.000
_cell.angle_alpha   90.00
_cell.angle_beta   90.00
_cell.angle_gamma   90.00
#
_symmetry.space_group_name_H-M   'P 1'
#
loop_
_entity.id
_entity.type
_entity.pdbx_description
1 polymer ?
#
loop_
_entity_poly.entity_id
_entity_poly.type
_entity_poly.pdbx_seq_one_letter_code
_entity_poly.pdbx_strand_id
1 'polypeptide(L)'
;MSDAQDPVDFEILEGQKENIQSLPGGRSARKLAQLYSPNPLKPLSTPNPADTQDAHSAKRAEFEQEVAAIDESDDPLDVYDRYVRWTLEAYPSAQATPQSQLDQLLERATKSFVSSAQYRNDPRYLKMWVYYIQFFSDAPRETFLFLSRHGIGESLALFYEEYATWLEGQSRWAQAEEVYKLGIECEARPQARLLRKFKEFEHRMSEQPAESVRPTSPAIPPVRAALATKVDPFAIAMLPDDPQAPRPSAGLPGYASPKANKTKGKMAIFSDSNAKEPAMGERATAGSRGWDSIGSLSERKKENVMEPKPWAGETLKAGGKKPSGPKMAIFKDTAGK
;
A
#
# COMPACT_ATOMS: atom_id res chain seq x y z
N MET A 1 -40.33 12.71 -12.02
CA MET A 1 -40.91 13.20 -10.76
C MET A 1 -39.75 13.44 -9.82
N SER A 2 -39.67 14.64 -9.26
CA SER A 2 -38.58 15.16 -8.46
C SER A 2 -38.38 14.35 -7.18
N ASP A 3 -37.26 13.64 -7.08
CA ASP A 3 -36.70 13.15 -5.82
C ASP A 3 -36.47 14.38 -4.92
N ALA A 4 -37.40 14.64 -4.02
CA ALA A 4 -37.16 15.53 -2.90
C ALA A 4 -35.99 14.92 -2.11
N GLN A 5 -34.87 15.65 -2.06
CA GLN A 5 -33.68 15.24 -1.35
C GLN A 5 -33.97 15.24 0.15
N ASP A 6 -34.36 14.10 0.72
CA ASP A 6 -34.43 13.95 2.17
C ASP A 6 -33.03 14.18 2.75
N PRO A 7 -32.86 15.16 3.66
CA PRO A 7 -31.57 15.43 4.28
C PRO A 7 -31.16 14.23 5.14
N VAL A 8 -29.90 13.83 5.03
CA VAL A 8 -29.31 12.80 5.88
C VAL A 8 -29.02 13.41 7.25
N ASP A 9 -29.49 12.75 8.31
CA ASP A 9 -29.15 13.13 9.68
C ASP A 9 -27.67 12.87 9.97
N PHE A 10 -26.96 13.94 10.37
CA PHE A 10 -25.52 13.92 10.60
C PHE A 10 -25.15 13.18 11.89
N GLU A 11 -26.02 13.15 12.90
CA GLU A 11 -25.72 12.52 14.19
C GLU A 11 -25.43 11.01 14.04
N ILE A 12 -26.12 10.37 13.09
CA ILE A 12 -25.90 8.96 12.72
C ILE A 12 -24.48 8.74 12.21
N LEU A 13 -23.97 9.65 11.38
CA LEU A 13 -22.63 9.55 10.80
C LEU A 13 -21.55 9.90 11.83
N GLU A 14 -21.80 10.89 12.69
CA GLU A 14 -20.86 11.29 13.73
C GLU A 14 -20.60 10.15 14.73
N GLY A 15 -21.64 9.41 15.12
CA GLY A 15 -21.52 8.26 16.01
C GLY A 15 -20.70 7.09 15.45
N GLN A 16 -20.51 7.04 14.13
CA GLN A 16 -19.83 5.94 13.43
C GLN A 16 -18.57 6.39 12.68
N LYS A 17 -18.11 7.63 12.90
CA LYS A 17 -16.97 8.22 12.16
C LYS A 17 -15.69 7.39 12.24
N GLU A 18 -15.43 6.74 13.38
CA GLU A 18 -14.25 5.88 13.59
C GLU A 18 -14.30 4.59 12.75
N ASN A 19 -15.49 4.17 12.30
CA ASN A 19 -15.69 2.99 11.46
C ASN A 19 -15.69 3.32 9.96
N ILE A 20 -15.67 4.61 9.61
CA ILE A 20 -15.74 5.11 8.23
C ILE A 20 -14.33 5.53 7.77
N GLN A 21 -13.75 4.77 6.85
CA GLN A 21 -12.45 5.10 6.29
C GLN A 21 -12.54 6.28 5.32
N SER A 22 -11.58 7.22 5.39
CA SER A 22 -11.46 8.30 4.42
C SER A 22 -11.05 7.78 3.04
N LEU A 23 -11.72 8.25 1.99
CA LEU A 23 -11.38 7.96 0.60
C LEU A 23 -11.11 9.26 -0.14
N PRO A 24 -10.12 9.33 -1.06
CA PRO A 24 -9.85 10.55 -1.84
C PRO A 24 -11.07 11.03 -2.66
N GLY A 25 -11.90 10.10 -3.13
CA GLY A 25 -13.14 10.39 -3.85
C GLY A 25 -14.36 10.65 -2.97
N GLY A 26 -14.20 10.64 -1.64
CA GLY A 26 -15.30 10.73 -0.68
C GLY A 26 -16.17 9.47 -0.62
N ARG A 27 -17.27 9.57 0.14
CA ARG A 27 -18.29 8.51 0.31
C ARG A 27 -19.68 9.10 0.21
N SER A 28 -20.63 8.29 -0.26
CA SER A 28 -22.03 8.69 -0.31
C SER A 28 -22.63 8.72 1.10
N ALA A 29 -22.98 9.91 1.59
CA ALA A 29 -23.62 10.09 2.90
C ALA A 29 -24.92 9.28 3.03
N ARG A 30 -25.70 9.17 1.94
CA ARG A 30 -26.95 8.39 1.92
C ARG A 30 -26.70 6.89 2.10
N LYS A 31 -25.65 6.35 1.48
CA LYS A 31 -25.28 4.94 1.62
C LYS A 31 -24.80 4.64 3.04
N LEU A 32 -23.99 5.53 3.62
CA LEU A 32 -23.56 5.41 5.01
C LEU A 32 -24.74 5.50 5.97
N ALA A 33 -25.65 6.44 5.75
CA ALA A 33 -26.88 6.52 6.53
C ALA A 33 -27.74 5.27 6.39
N GLN A 34 -27.88 4.67 5.20
CA GLN A 34 -28.59 3.40 5.05
C GLN A 34 -27.92 2.25 5.82
N LEU A 35 -26.59 2.23 5.91
CA LEU A 35 -25.86 1.21 6.65
C LEU A 35 -25.99 1.38 8.17
N TYR A 36 -26.03 2.62 8.65
CA TYR A 36 -26.02 2.93 10.08
C TYR A 36 -27.38 3.39 10.64
N SER A 37 -28.39 3.56 9.79
CA SER A 37 -29.71 4.02 10.20
C SER A 37 -30.34 3.00 11.16
N PRO A 38 -30.80 3.45 12.34
CA PRO A 38 -31.49 2.58 13.28
C PRO A 38 -32.82 2.14 12.65
N ASN A 39 -32.91 0.88 12.27
CA ASN A 39 -34.17 0.31 11.79
C ASN A 39 -35.13 0.17 13.00
N PRO A 40 -36.38 0.67 12.95
CA PRO A 40 -37.32 0.59 14.07
C PRO A 40 -37.63 -0.85 14.55
N LEU A 41 -37.28 -1.87 13.77
CA LEU A 41 -37.37 -3.29 14.16
C LEU A 41 -36.10 -3.85 14.83
N LYS A 42 -35.01 -3.08 14.90
CA LYS A 42 -33.74 -3.46 15.54
C LYS A 42 -33.29 -2.32 16.48
N PRO A 43 -33.56 -2.43 17.79
CA PRO A 43 -33.28 -1.37 18.78
C PRO A 43 -31.78 -1.12 19.05
N LEU A 44 -30.87 -1.76 18.30
CA LEU A 44 -29.44 -1.60 18.43
C LEU A 44 -28.94 -0.62 17.35
N SER A 45 -28.26 0.45 17.76
CA SER A 45 -27.60 1.41 16.86
C SER A 45 -26.48 0.78 16.00
N THR A 46 -26.15 -0.49 16.24
CA THR A 46 -25.27 -1.30 15.40
C THR A 46 -26.10 -2.37 14.68
N PRO A 47 -26.06 -2.44 13.34
CA PRO A 47 -26.62 -3.56 12.60
C PRO A 47 -26.01 -4.86 13.12
N ASN A 48 -26.85 -5.86 13.42
CA ASN A 48 -26.37 -7.19 13.75
C ASN A 48 -25.51 -7.70 12.58
N PRO A 49 -24.23 -8.07 12.81
CA PRO A 49 -23.30 -8.43 11.74
C PRO A 49 -23.80 -9.59 10.87
N ALA A 50 -24.62 -10.50 11.41
CA ALA A 50 -25.18 -11.61 10.66
C ALA A 50 -26.14 -11.15 9.56
N ASP A 51 -27.05 -10.22 9.86
CA ASP A 51 -28.08 -9.79 8.91
C ASP A 51 -27.51 -8.92 7.78
N THR A 52 -26.52 -8.08 8.09
CA THR A 52 -25.78 -7.34 7.06
C THR A 52 -24.91 -8.26 6.23
N GLN A 53 -24.28 -9.25 6.85
CA GLN A 53 -23.47 -10.25 6.15
C GLN A 53 -24.30 -11.07 5.17
N ASP A 54 -25.53 -11.46 5.52
CA ASP A 54 -26.43 -12.19 4.62
C ASP A 54 -26.86 -11.35 3.41
N ALA A 55 -27.22 -10.08 3.63
CA ALA A 55 -27.59 -9.16 2.55
C ALA A 55 -26.40 -8.85 1.61
N HIS A 56 -25.20 -8.65 2.18
CA HIS A 56 -23.98 -8.46 1.39
C HIS A 56 -23.60 -9.74 0.63
N SER A 57 -23.79 -10.91 1.23
CA SER A 57 -23.52 -12.21 0.60
C SER A 57 -24.44 -12.46 -0.60
N ALA A 58 -25.74 -12.19 -0.46
CA ALA A 58 -26.68 -12.31 -1.58
C ALA A 58 -26.32 -11.37 -2.74
N LYS A 59 -26.06 -10.09 -2.44
CA LYS A 59 -25.70 -9.13 -3.50
C LYS A 59 -24.34 -9.43 -4.14
N ARG A 60 -23.40 -9.96 -3.37
CA ARG A 60 -22.12 -10.47 -3.89
C ARG A 60 -22.33 -11.63 -4.84
N ALA A 61 -23.19 -12.59 -4.50
CA ALA A 61 -23.47 -13.75 -5.35
C ALA A 61 -24.01 -13.33 -6.73
N GLU A 62 -24.86 -12.29 -6.77
CA GLU A 62 -25.32 -11.70 -8.04
C GLU A 62 -24.15 -11.16 -8.88
N PHE A 63 -23.24 -10.38 -8.28
CA PHE A 63 -22.06 -9.88 -8.99
C PHE A 63 -21.11 -10.99 -9.43
N GLU A 64 -20.88 -12.02 -8.62
CA GLU A 64 -20.04 -13.16 -9.01
C GLU A 64 -20.68 -13.97 -10.15
N GLN A 65 -22.02 -14.03 -10.22
CA GLN A 65 -22.72 -14.61 -11.36
C GLN A 65 -22.55 -13.77 -12.63
N GLU A 66 -22.65 -12.44 -12.53
CA GLU A 66 -22.37 -11.52 -13.65
C GLU A 66 -20.90 -11.66 -14.11
N VAL A 67 -19.95 -11.79 -13.19
CA VAL A 67 -18.53 -12.01 -13.51
C VAL A 67 -18.29 -13.40 -14.11
N ALA A 68 -19.07 -14.42 -13.74
CA ALA A 68 -18.99 -15.73 -14.37
C ALA A 68 -19.53 -15.72 -15.81
N ALA A 69 -20.51 -14.87 -16.11
CA ALA A 69 -21.09 -14.66 -17.44
C ALA A 69 -20.44 -13.48 -18.19
N ILE A 70 -19.20 -13.11 -17.83
CA ILE A 70 -18.54 -11.90 -18.35
C ILE A 70 -18.28 -11.93 -19.86
N ASP A 71 -18.13 -13.13 -20.42
CA ASP A 71 -17.95 -13.34 -21.86
C ASP A 71 -19.22 -13.03 -22.69
N GLU A 72 -20.38 -13.00 -22.03
CA GLU A 72 -21.67 -12.65 -22.63
C GLU A 72 -22.01 -11.16 -22.51
N SER A 73 -21.20 -10.39 -21.78
CA SER A 73 -21.39 -8.95 -21.55
C SER A 73 -20.79 -8.11 -22.69
N ASP A 74 -21.52 -7.09 -23.13
CA ASP A 74 -21.03 -6.11 -24.11
C ASP A 74 -19.92 -5.21 -23.52
N ASP A 75 -19.97 -4.91 -22.21
CA ASP A 75 -18.93 -4.17 -21.49
C ASP A 75 -18.51 -4.92 -20.21
N PRO A 76 -17.58 -5.90 -20.32
CA PRO A 76 -17.10 -6.65 -19.17
C PRO A 76 -16.42 -5.78 -18.09
N LEU A 77 -15.85 -4.62 -18.46
CA LEU A 77 -15.24 -3.71 -17.50
C LEU A 77 -16.28 -3.06 -16.58
N ASP A 78 -17.47 -2.76 -17.09
CA ASP A 78 -18.55 -2.13 -16.31
C ASP A 78 -19.01 -3.02 -15.15
N VAL A 79 -19.06 -4.33 -15.35
CA VAL A 79 -19.39 -5.31 -14.29
C VAL A 79 -18.43 -5.16 -13.12
N TYR A 80 -17.12 -5.09 -13.40
CA TYR A 80 -16.12 -4.87 -12.36
C TYR A 80 -16.18 -3.47 -11.73
N ASP A 81 -16.43 -2.42 -12.51
CA ASP A 81 -16.58 -1.06 -11.95
C ASP A 81 -17.76 -0.96 -10.98
N ARG A 82 -18.93 -1.50 -11.38
CA ARG A 82 -20.11 -1.59 -10.52
C ARG A 82 -19.82 -2.40 -9.27
N TYR A 83 -19.13 -3.53 -9.41
CA TYR A 83 -18.82 -4.42 -8.29
C TYR A 83 -17.81 -3.80 -7.30
N VAL A 84 -16.77 -3.13 -7.79
CA VAL A 84 -15.80 -2.41 -6.95
C VAL A 84 -16.47 -1.25 -6.22
N ARG A 85 -17.28 -0.45 -6.93
CA ARG A 85 -18.04 0.66 -6.31
C ARG A 85 -18.99 0.15 -5.24
N TRP A 86 -19.74 -0.90 -5.52
CA TRP A 86 -20.61 -1.53 -4.53
C TRP A 86 -19.81 -2.01 -3.32
N THR A 87 -18.67 -2.66 -3.51
CA THR A 87 -17.82 -3.14 -2.40
C THR A 87 -17.32 -1.97 -1.54
N LEU A 88 -16.88 -0.87 -2.15
CA LEU A 88 -16.46 0.33 -1.42
C LEU A 88 -17.61 1.01 -0.66
N GLU A 89 -18.82 0.99 -1.20
CA GLU A 89 -20.02 1.53 -0.55
C GLU A 89 -20.55 0.64 0.57
N ALA A 90 -20.56 -0.68 0.35
CA ALA A 90 -21.07 -1.69 1.29
C ALA A 90 -20.19 -1.85 2.52
N TYR A 91 -18.87 -1.67 2.36
CA TYR A 91 -17.88 -1.80 3.43
C TYR A 91 -17.22 -0.45 3.74
N PRO A 92 -17.66 0.25 4.81
CA PRO A 92 -17.06 1.51 5.25
C PRO A 92 -15.56 1.42 5.55
N SER A 93 -15.06 0.24 5.90
CA SER A 93 -13.64 -0.10 6.10
C SER A 93 -13.22 -1.29 5.23
N ALA A 94 -13.44 -1.19 3.91
CA ALA A 94 -13.22 -2.28 2.95
C ALA A 94 -11.78 -2.84 2.97
N GLN A 95 -10.75 -2.03 3.23
CA GLN A 95 -9.36 -2.49 3.21
C GLN A 95 -8.99 -3.37 4.41
N ALA A 96 -9.59 -3.10 5.56
CA ALA A 96 -9.26 -3.76 6.82
C ALA A 96 -10.11 -5.02 7.07
N THR A 97 -11.17 -5.21 6.28
CA THR A 97 -12.12 -6.31 6.44
C THR A 97 -11.85 -7.40 5.40
N PRO A 98 -11.31 -8.57 5.80
CA PRO A 98 -11.16 -9.71 4.88
C PRO A 98 -12.48 -10.14 4.23
N GLN A 99 -13.61 -9.81 4.86
CA GLN A 99 -14.95 -10.08 4.35
C GLN A 99 -15.29 -9.28 3.09
N SER A 100 -14.62 -8.16 2.81
CA SER A 100 -14.88 -7.34 1.62
C SER A 100 -14.34 -8.00 0.35
N GLN A 101 -13.26 -8.79 0.46
CA GLN A 101 -12.52 -9.42 -0.65
C GLN A 101 -12.14 -8.43 -1.77
N LEU A 102 -12.00 -7.15 -1.43
CA LEU A 102 -11.68 -6.09 -2.38
C LEU A 102 -10.31 -6.29 -3.04
N ASP A 103 -9.36 -6.86 -2.31
CA ASP A 103 -8.03 -7.24 -2.80
C ASP A 103 -8.14 -8.25 -3.95
N GLN A 104 -8.85 -9.36 -3.75
CA GLN A 104 -9.03 -10.41 -4.76
C GLN A 104 -9.82 -9.90 -5.95
N LEU A 105 -10.83 -9.06 -5.71
CA LEU A 105 -11.64 -8.44 -6.75
C LEU A 105 -10.79 -7.54 -7.65
N LEU A 106 -10.00 -6.63 -7.06
CA LEU A 106 -9.12 -5.74 -7.81
C LEU A 106 -8.02 -6.51 -8.55
N GLU A 107 -7.46 -7.56 -7.95
CA GLU A 107 -6.46 -8.40 -8.64
C GLU A 107 -7.06 -9.12 -9.85
N ARG A 108 -8.25 -9.70 -9.73
CA ARG A 108 -8.96 -10.34 -10.84
C ARG A 108 -9.25 -9.32 -11.95
N ALA A 109 -9.81 -8.17 -11.59
CA ALA A 109 -10.15 -7.11 -12.55
C ALA A 109 -8.89 -6.60 -13.28
N THR A 110 -7.85 -6.22 -12.54
CA THR A 110 -6.61 -5.68 -13.12
C THR A 110 -5.92 -6.68 -14.04
N LYS A 111 -5.84 -7.97 -13.65
CA LYS A 111 -5.22 -9.03 -14.47
C LYS A 111 -6.03 -9.38 -15.73
N SER A 112 -7.35 -9.37 -15.66
CA SER A 112 -8.21 -9.79 -16.77
C SER A 112 -8.11 -8.89 -18.01
N PHE A 113 -7.87 -7.58 -17.84
CA PHE A 113 -7.90 -6.60 -18.93
C PHE A 113 -6.54 -6.07 -19.36
N VAL A 114 -5.41 -6.60 -18.85
CA VAL A 114 -4.07 -6.11 -19.22
C VAL A 114 -3.81 -6.22 -20.72
N SER A 115 -4.21 -7.35 -21.32
CA SER A 115 -4.05 -7.62 -22.76
C SER A 115 -5.09 -6.89 -23.61
N SER A 116 -6.21 -6.45 -23.03
CA SER A 116 -7.35 -5.87 -23.74
C SER A 116 -7.09 -4.42 -24.15
N ALA A 117 -6.73 -4.21 -25.41
CA ALA A 117 -6.41 -2.89 -25.94
C ALA A 117 -7.54 -1.86 -25.80
N GLN A 118 -8.80 -2.31 -25.81
CA GLN A 118 -9.98 -1.45 -25.72
C GLN A 118 -10.09 -0.68 -24.40
N TYR A 119 -9.55 -1.23 -23.30
CA TYR A 119 -9.66 -0.64 -21.96
C TYR A 119 -8.40 0.09 -21.51
N ARG A 120 -7.31 0.06 -22.29
CA ARG A 120 -6.02 0.65 -21.90
C ARG A 120 -6.14 2.13 -21.52
N ASN A 121 -6.97 2.88 -22.24
CA ASN A 121 -7.19 4.30 -22.01
C ASN A 121 -8.59 4.62 -21.44
N ASP A 122 -9.27 3.64 -20.84
CA ASP A 122 -10.54 3.88 -20.13
C ASP A 122 -10.24 4.40 -18.70
N PRO A 123 -10.79 5.58 -18.31
CA PRO A 123 -10.65 6.11 -16.96
C PRO A 123 -11.12 5.15 -15.85
N ARG A 124 -12.15 4.33 -16.11
CA ARG A 124 -12.68 3.34 -15.14
C ARG A 124 -11.63 2.30 -14.82
N TYR A 125 -10.96 1.78 -15.84
CA TYR A 125 -9.91 0.78 -15.67
C TYR A 125 -8.70 1.35 -14.93
N LEU A 126 -8.25 2.54 -15.32
CA LEU A 126 -7.16 3.22 -14.61
C LEU A 126 -7.51 3.49 -13.14
N LYS A 127 -8.77 3.83 -12.83
CA LYS A 127 -9.22 4.06 -11.46
C LYS A 127 -9.15 2.80 -10.59
N MET A 128 -9.44 1.62 -11.15
CA MET A 128 -9.25 0.34 -10.45
C MET A 128 -7.77 0.10 -10.13
N TRP A 129 -6.88 0.40 -11.06
CA TRP A 129 -5.44 0.35 -10.82
C TRP A 129 -4.98 1.33 -9.74
N VAL A 130 -5.50 2.56 -9.74
CA VAL A 130 -5.20 3.55 -8.69
C VAL A 130 -5.67 3.03 -7.33
N TYR A 131 -6.86 2.44 -7.23
CA TYR A 131 -7.32 1.80 -5.99
C TYR A 131 -6.42 0.63 -5.55
N TYR A 132 -5.99 -0.21 -6.50
CA TYR A 132 -5.06 -1.29 -6.21
C TYR A 132 -3.73 -0.74 -5.66
N ILE A 133 -3.20 0.33 -6.27
CA ILE A 133 -1.95 0.96 -5.85
C ILE A 133 -2.07 1.57 -4.45
N GLN A 134 -3.14 2.34 -4.20
CA GLN A 134 -3.33 3.05 -2.94
C GLN A 134 -3.59 2.10 -1.76
N PHE A 135 -4.29 0.99 -1.99
CA PHE A 135 -4.81 0.16 -0.89
C PHE A 135 -3.98 -1.10 -0.66
N PHE A 136 -3.45 -1.69 -1.72
CA PHE A 136 -2.88 -3.02 -1.66
C PHE A 136 -1.41 -3.05 -2.12
N SER A 137 -0.97 -2.19 -3.04
CA SER A 137 0.42 -2.29 -3.55
C SER A 137 1.50 -2.07 -2.47
N ASP A 138 2.40 -3.05 -2.34
CA ASP A 138 3.61 -2.98 -1.52
C ASP A 138 4.75 -2.20 -2.18
N ALA A 139 4.87 -2.32 -3.50
CA ALA A 139 5.80 -1.58 -4.33
C ALA A 139 5.05 -0.73 -5.38
N PRO A 140 4.41 0.41 -4.99
CA PRO A 140 3.66 1.27 -5.91
C PRO A 140 4.44 1.67 -7.16
N ARG A 141 5.75 1.92 -7.04
CA ARG A 141 6.64 2.24 -8.17
C ARG A 141 6.62 1.17 -9.25
N GLU A 142 6.70 -0.09 -8.86
CA GLU A 142 6.73 -1.22 -9.80
C GLU A 142 5.40 -1.33 -10.54
N THR A 143 4.29 -1.10 -9.84
CA THR A 143 2.95 -1.07 -10.45
C THR A 143 2.80 0.07 -11.46
N PHE A 144 3.28 1.28 -11.17
CA PHE A 144 3.28 2.38 -12.14
C PHE A 144 4.16 2.10 -13.37
N LEU A 145 5.33 1.46 -13.17
CA LEU A 145 6.20 1.03 -14.27
C LEU A 145 5.56 -0.06 -15.11
N PHE A 146 4.84 -1.00 -14.48
CA PHE A 146 4.06 -2.01 -15.17
C PHE A 146 2.99 -1.37 -16.07
N LEU A 147 2.21 -0.41 -15.54
CA LEU A 147 1.19 0.31 -16.31
C LEU A 147 1.78 1.03 -17.53
N SER A 148 2.89 1.75 -17.33
CA SER A 148 3.64 2.40 -18.41
C SER A 148 4.03 1.44 -19.53
N ARG A 149 4.65 0.31 -19.16
CA ARG A 149 5.15 -0.67 -20.12
C ARG A 149 4.04 -1.29 -20.95
N HIS A 150 2.87 -1.50 -20.35
CA HIS A 150 1.68 -2.02 -21.03
C HIS A 150 0.88 -0.92 -21.75
N GLY A 151 1.28 0.34 -21.63
CA GLY A 151 0.60 1.49 -22.23
C GLY A 151 -0.81 1.70 -21.65
N ILE A 152 -0.99 1.41 -20.36
CA ILE A 152 -2.26 1.58 -19.65
C ILE A 152 -2.30 2.99 -19.05
N GLY A 153 -3.28 3.78 -19.47
CA GLY A 153 -3.53 5.13 -18.97
C GLY A 153 -2.57 6.20 -19.51
N GLU A 154 -1.77 5.89 -20.54
CA GLU A 154 -0.79 6.82 -21.12
C GLU A 154 -1.47 8.09 -21.68
N SER A 155 -2.70 7.98 -22.21
CA SER A 155 -3.41 9.17 -22.68
C SER A 155 -4.21 9.90 -21.59
N LEU A 156 -4.16 9.44 -20.34
CA LEU A 156 -4.99 9.94 -19.24
C LEU A 156 -4.17 10.76 -18.26
N ALA A 157 -4.58 12.01 -18.04
CA ALA A 157 -3.91 12.90 -17.08
C ALA A 157 -3.88 12.32 -15.67
N LEU A 158 -4.92 11.56 -15.30
CA LEU A 158 -5.05 10.88 -14.00
C LEU A 158 -3.83 10.00 -13.68
N PHE A 159 -3.26 9.32 -14.67
CA PHE A 159 -2.13 8.42 -14.44
C PHE A 159 -0.90 9.21 -13.96
N TYR A 160 -0.57 10.30 -14.65
CA TYR A 160 0.58 11.16 -14.32
C TYR A 160 0.34 11.93 -13.02
N GLU A 161 -0.89 12.41 -12.78
CA GLU A 161 -1.27 13.07 -11.53
C GLU A 161 -1.02 12.16 -10.32
N GLU A 162 -1.53 10.92 -10.36
CA GLU A 162 -1.38 9.98 -9.24
C GLU A 162 0.08 9.53 -9.05
N TYR A 163 0.80 9.30 -10.16
CA TYR A 163 2.19 8.89 -10.08
C TYR A 163 3.10 10.00 -9.52
N ALA A 164 2.92 11.24 -9.99
CA ALA A 164 3.66 12.39 -9.48
C ALA A 164 3.30 12.69 -8.02
N THR A 165 2.03 12.58 -7.63
CA THR A 165 1.59 12.74 -6.23
C THR A 165 2.24 11.70 -5.32
N TRP A 166 2.34 10.45 -5.77
CA TRP A 166 3.03 9.41 -5.03
C TRP A 166 4.54 9.71 -4.88
N LEU A 167 5.22 10.15 -5.95
CA LEU A 167 6.63 10.54 -5.92
C LEU A 167 6.90 11.74 -5.00
N GLU A 168 5.98 12.70 -5.00
CA GLU A 168 6.00 13.85 -4.09
C GLU A 168 5.91 13.40 -2.62
N GLY A 169 5.02 12.45 -2.31
CA GLY A 169 4.93 11.85 -0.98
C GLY A 169 6.19 11.08 -0.54
N GLN A 170 7.04 10.68 -1.49
CA GLN A 170 8.36 10.09 -1.23
C GLN A 170 9.50 11.13 -1.26
N SER A 171 9.20 12.42 -1.32
CA SER A 171 10.16 13.53 -1.45
C SER A 171 11.06 13.45 -2.69
N ARG A 172 10.60 12.78 -3.76
CA ARG A 172 11.34 12.63 -5.03
C ARG A 172 10.89 13.65 -6.06
N TRP A 173 11.06 14.93 -5.72
CA TRP A 173 10.57 16.09 -6.49
C TRP A 173 11.04 16.10 -7.95
N ALA A 174 12.32 15.85 -8.21
CA ALA A 174 12.86 15.85 -9.57
C ALA A 174 12.16 14.82 -10.48
N GLN A 175 11.85 13.64 -9.95
CA GLN A 175 11.15 12.60 -10.71
C GLN A 175 9.68 12.94 -10.90
N ALA A 176 9.02 13.54 -9.89
CA ALA A 176 7.65 14.00 -10.03
C ALA A 176 7.52 15.06 -11.14
N GLU A 177 8.49 15.98 -11.23
CA GLU A 177 8.55 16.97 -12.31
C GLU A 177 8.68 16.31 -13.68
N GLU A 178 9.56 15.32 -13.83
CA GLU A 178 9.74 14.59 -15.09
C GLU A 178 8.47 13.83 -15.50
N VAL A 179 7.74 13.25 -14.55
CA VAL A 179 6.45 12.57 -14.80
C VAL A 179 5.39 13.55 -15.30
N TYR A 180 5.31 14.76 -14.72
CA TYR A 180 4.38 15.78 -15.22
C TYR A 180 4.74 16.24 -16.63
N LYS A 181 6.02 16.46 -16.92
CA LYS A 181 6.49 16.82 -18.27
C LYS A 181 6.17 15.72 -19.27
N LEU A 182 6.41 14.47 -18.93
CA LEU A 182 6.05 13.32 -19.76
C LEU A 182 4.55 13.29 -20.07
N GLY A 183 3.68 13.53 -19.07
CA GLY A 183 2.23 13.58 -19.31
C GLY A 183 1.80 14.74 -20.22
N ILE A 184 2.53 15.86 -20.20
CA ILE A 184 2.30 17.00 -21.11
C ILE A 184 2.76 16.65 -22.53
N GLU A 185 3.92 16.00 -22.67
CA GLU A 185 4.46 15.52 -23.95
C GLU A 185 3.56 14.46 -24.60
N CYS A 186 2.97 13.57 -23.79
CA CYS A 186 1.99 12.56 -24.22
C CYS A 186 0.58 13.15 -24.47
N GLU A 187 0.38 14.47 -24.35
CA GLU A 187 -0.90 15.16 -24.51
C GLU A 187 -2.06 14.55 -23.70
N ALA A 188 -1.76 14.13 -22.47
CA ALA A 188 -2.70 13.40 -21.63
C ALA A 188 -3.95 14.24 -21.29
N ARG A 189 -5.14 13.64 -21.38
CA ARG A 189 -6.43 14.33 -21.23
C ARG A 189 -7.02 14.10 -19.84
N PRO A 190 -7.64 15.12 -19.20
CA PRO A 190 -7.75 16.52 -19.63
C PRO A 190 -6.46 17.34 -19.39
N GLN A 191 -5.89 17.90 -20.46
CA GLN A 191 -4.59 18.59 -20.41
C GLN A 191 -4.62 19.86 -19.53
N ALA A 192 -5.73 20.60 -19.56
CA ALA A 192 -5.91 21.78 -18.71
C ALA A 192 -5.82 21.45 -17.22
N ARG A 193 -6.32 20.27 -16.83
CA ARG A 193 -6.24 19.78 -15.45
C ARG A 193 -4.82 19.40 -15.08
N LEU A 194 -4.11 18.70 -15.98
CA LEU A 194 -2.72 18.31 -15.78
C LEU A 194 -1.81 19.54 -15.61
N LEU A 195 -1.95 20.55 -16.47
CA LEU A 195 -1.19 21.80 -16.39
C LEU A 195 -1.47 22.56 -15.09
N ARG A 196 -2.72 22.58 -14.62
CA ARG A 196 -3.05 23.19 -13.32
C ARG A 196 -2.37 22.44 -12.18
N LYS A 197 -2.42 21.11 -12.19
CA LYS A 197 -1.77 20.26 -11.18
C LYS A 197 -0.26 20.39 -11.19
N PHE A 198 0.36 20.53 -12.37
CA PHE A 198 1.77 20.79 -12.50
C PHE A 198 2.17 22.14 -11.86
N LYS A 199 1.41 23.21 -12.09
CA LYS A 199 1.63 24.51 -11.43
C LYS A 199 1.46 24.44 -9.92
N GLU A 200 0.44 23.72 -9.44
CA GLU A 200 0.23 23.47 -8.00
C GLU A 200 1.43 22.69 -7.39
N PHE A 201 2.02 21.77 -8.15
CA PHE A 201 3.24 21.06 -7.77
C PHE A 201 4.46 21.99 -7.73
N GLU A 202 4.68 22.81 -8.76
CA GLU A 202 5.79 23.79 -8.79
C GLU A 202 5.71 24.76 -7.61
N HIS A 203 4.50 25.22 -7.27
CA HIS A 203 4.28 26.04 -6.09
C HIS A 203 4.71 25.34 -4.81
N ARG A 204 4.23 24.11 -4.57
CA ARG A 204 4.61 23.31 -3.40
C ARG A 204 6.10 23.01 -3.35
N MET A 205 6.74 22.80 -4.51
CA MET A 205 8.18 22.60 -4.63
C MET A 205 8.96 23.88 -4.30
N SER A 206 8.44 25.07 -4.65
CA SER A 206 9.05 26.37 -4.31
C SER A 206 8.86 26.78 -2.85
N GLU A 207 7.77 26.32 -2.22
CA GLU A 207 7.47 26.53 -0.81
C GLU A 207 8.24 25.58 0.12
N GLN A 208 8.87 24.53 -0.44
CA GLN A 208 9.81 23.72 0.32
C GLN A 208 10.88 24.65 0.89
N PRO A 209 10.98 24.78 2.23
CA PRO A 209 12.03 25.59 2.82
C PRO A 209 13.37 25.03 2.34
N ALA A 210 14.32 25.90 2.02
CA ALA A 210 15.74 25.52 1.95
C ALA A 210 16.26 24.94 3.30
N GLU A 211 15.41 24.90 4.33
CA GLU A 211 15.64 24.44 5.70
C GLU A 211 15.44 22.91 5.93
N SER A 212 16.02 22.09 5.07
CA SER A 212 16.98 21.09 5.57
C SER A 212 18.24 21.76 6.16
N VAL A 213 18.42 23.07 5.96
CA VAL A 213 19.28 23.98 6.73
C VAL A 213 18.53 24.50 7.98
N ARG A 214 18.26 23.62 8.95
CA ARG A 214 17.87 24.06 10.30
C ARG A 214 19.15 24.43 11.07
N PRO A 215 19.25 25.58 11.76
CA PRO A 215 20.41 25.86 12.61
C PRO A 215 20.53 24.81 13.71
N THR A 216 21.70 24.17 13.72
CA THR A 216 22.15 23.10 14.62
C THR A 216 21.91 23.41 16.10
N SER A 217 21.31 22.46 16.81
CA SER A 217 21.53 22.27 18.25
C SER A 217 21.25 20.81 18.63
N PRO A 218 22.06 20.12 19.47
CA PRO A 218 23.50 20.23 19.79
C PRO A 218 24.38 19.21 18.98
N ALA A 219 25.70 19.38 19.05
CA ALA A 219 26.70 18.91 18.07
C ALA A 219 26.92 17.40 17.85
N ILE A 220 26.29 16.46 18.58
CA ILE A 220 26.47 15.01 18.34
C ILE A 220 25.21 14.23 18.73
N PRO A 221 24.34 13.83 17.77
CA PRO A 221 23.46 12.68 17.97
C PRO A 221 24.28 11.38 17.87
N PRO A 222 23.98 10.31 18.64
CA PRO A 222 24.64 9.02 18.45
C PRO A 222 24.19 8.42 17.11
N VAL A 223 24.91 8.75 16.05
CA VAL A 223 24.74 8.10 14.75
C VAL A 223 25.10 6.63 14.94
N ARG A 224 24.16 5.72 14.65
CA ARG A 224 24.51 4.30 14.53
C ARG A 224 25.54 4.18 13.43
N ALA A 225 26.79 3.91 13.80
CA ALA A 225 27.83 3.63 12.82
C ALA A 225 27.43 2.36 12.04
N ALA A 226 27.15 2.52 10.75
CA ALA A 226 26.79 1.41 9.87
C ALA A 226 27.95 0.40 9.84
N LEU A 227 27.62 -0.89 10.00
CA LEU A 227 28.60 -1.99 10.06
C LEU A 227 29.64 -1.91 11.19
N ALA A 228 29.42 -1.11 12.24
CA ALA A 228 30.31 -1.08 13.39
C ALA A 228 30.25 -2.40 14.17
N THR A 229 31.44 -2.88 14.58
CA THR A 229 31.56 -4.02 15.48
C THR A 229 30.92 -3.67 16.83
N LYS A 230 29.97 -4.48 17.29
CA LYS A 230 29.41 -4.38 18.65
C LYS A 230 30.53 -4.67 19.65
N VAL A 231 31.10 -3.62 20.24
CA VAL A 231 31.92 -3.74 21.45
C VAL A 231 30.96 -3.53 22.62
N ASP A 232 30.83 -4.53 23.48
CA ASP A 232 29.95 -4.45 24.64
C ASP A 232 30.53 -3.48 25.69
N PRO A 233 29.88 -2.35 25.99
CA PRO A 233 30.39 -1.37 26.94
C PRO A 233 30.36 -1.84 28.40
N PHE A 234 29.74 -2.99 28.69
CA PHE A 234 29.68 -3.59 30.02
C PHE A 234 30.41 -4.92 30.14
N ALA A 235 31.21 -5.31 29.13
CA ALA A 235 32.15 -6.41 29.27
C ALA A 235 33.23 -6.01 30.30
N ILE A 236 32.97 -6.34 31.55
CA ILE A 236 33.90 -6.25 32.67
C ILE A 236 35.22 -6.89 32.23
N ALA A 237 36.29 -6.11 32.34
CA ALA A 237 37.67 -6.53 32.14
C ALA A 237 37.96 -7.83 32.89
N MET A 238 37.91 -8.96 32.18
CA MET A 238 38.47 -10.24 32.58
C MET A 238 39.28 -10.79 31.41
N LEU A 239 40.31 -10.03 31.03
CA LEU A 239 41.45 -10.56 30.29
C LEU A 239 42.61 -10.68 31.28
N PRO A 240 43.28 -11.84 31.37
CA PRO A 240 44.59 -11.92 31.99
C PRO A 240 45.52 -10.92 31.31
N ASP A 241 46.23 -10.16 32.14
CA ASP A 241 47.26 -9.21 31.75
C ASP A 241 48.39 -10.00 31.05
N ASP A 242 48.39 -10.02 29.71
CA ASP A 242 49.46 -10.58 28.90
C ASP A 242 50.32 -9.42 28.41
N PRO A 243 51.49 -9.14 29.02
CA PRO A 243 52.27 -7.92 28.81
C PRO A 243 52.93 -7.81 27.41
N GLN A 244 52.60 -8.72 26.48
CA GLN A 244 53.12 -8.76 25.11
C GLN A 244 52.02 -8.61 24.02
N ALA A 245 50.75 -8.39 24.39
CA ALA A 245 49.70 -8.23 23.40
C ALA A 245 49.82 -6.88 22.64
N PRO A 246 49.82 -6.87 21.28
CA PRO A 246 49.89 -5.63 20.52
C PRO A 246 48.64 -4.79 20.78
N ARG A 247 48.84 -3.54 21.20
CA ARG A 247 47.79 -2.54 21.39
C ARG A 247 46.91 -2.46 20.12
N PRO A 248 45.58 -2.57 20.20
CA PRO A 248 44.74 -2.31 19.04
C PRO A 248 44.77 -0.81 18.77
N SER A 249 45.61 -0.42 17.81
CA SER A 249 45.52 0.86 17.11
C SER A 249 44.12 0.98 16.50
N ALA A 250 43.52 2.16 16.59
CA ALA A 250 42.34 2.51 15.83
C ALA A 250 42.67 2.46 14.32
N GLY A 251 42.49 1.28 13.72
CA GLY A 251 42.77 0.97 12.33
C GLY A 251 42.21 -0.40 12.00
N LEU A 252 41.70 -0.57 10.78
CA LEU A 252 41.12 -1.81 10.25
C LEU A 252 41.94 -3.04 10.67
N PRO A 253 41.30 -4.18 11.04
CA PRO A 253 42.02 -5.44 11.09
C PRO A 253 42.58 -5.72 9.70
N GLY A 254 43.91 -5.76 9.63
CA GLY A 254 44.66 -5.96 8.40
C GLY A 254 44.31 -7.31 7.77
N TYR A 255 43.37 -7.30 6.83
CA TYR A 255 43.38 -8.29 5.77
C TYR A 255 44.61 -7.96 4.92
N ALA A 256 45.64 -8.80 5.04
CA ALA A 256 46.69 -8.88 4.04
C ALA A 256 46.00 -9.01 2.67
N SER A 257 46.08 -7.97 1.85
CA SER A 257 45.58 -8.04 0.48
C SER A 257 46.34 -9.17 -0.20
N PRO A 258 45.68 -10.25 -0.69
CA PRO A 258 46.38 -11.24 -1.48
C PRO A 258 46.95 -10.50 -2.69
N LYS A 259 48.28 -10.56 -2.85
CA LYS A 259 49.01 -10.00 -4.00
C LYS A 259 48.20 -10.31 -5.26
N ALA A 260 47.86 -9.26 -6.02
CA ALA A 260 47.08 -9.37 -7.24
C ALA A 260 47.71 -10.42 -8.16
N ASN A 261 47.13 -11.62 -8.15
CA ASN A 261 47.54 -12.67 -9.06
C ASN A 261 47.14 -12.18 -10.46
N LYS A 262 48.08 -12.22 -11.41
CA LYS A 262 47.91 -11.73 -12.79
C LYS A 262 46.55 -12.18 -13.33
N THR A 263 45.60 -11.25 -13.44
CA THR A 263 44.28 -11.56 -13.98
C THR A 263 44.32 -11.31 -15.47
N LYS A 264 44.12 -12.39 -16.23
CA LYS A 264 43.77 -12.33 -17.67
C LYS A 264 42.68 -11.26 -17.87
N GLY A 265 42.79 -10.49 -18.95
CA GLY A 265 42.05 -9.26 -19.20
C GLY A 265 40.61 -9.29 -18.69
N LYS A 266 40.35 -8.52 -17.63
CA LYS A 266 39.01 -8.30 -17.10
C LYS A 266 38.30 -7.32 -18.03
N MET A 267 37.08 -7.65 -18.47
CA MET A 267 36.25 -6.71 -19.23
C MET A 267 36.15 -5.40 -18.45
N ALA A 268 36.40 -4.28 -19.13
CA ALA A 268 36.17 -2.96 -18.54
C ALA A 268 34.66 -2.82 -18.29
N ILE A 269 34.29 -2.54 -17.05
CA ILE A 269 32.91 -2.22 -16.69
C ILE A 269 32.61 -0.86 -17.32
N PHE A 270 31.60 -0.82 -18.19
CA PHE A 270 31.15 0.42 -18.81
C PHE A 270 30.64 1.38 -17.74
N SER A 271 31.23 2.58 -17.65
CA SER A 271 30.76 3.65 -16.79
C SER A 271 30.01 4.68 -17.64
N ASP A 272 28.69 4.65 -17.59
CA ASP A 272 27.88 5.70 -18.19
C ASP A 272 27.74 6.86 -17.20
N SER A 273 28.67 7.81 -17.24
CA SER A 273 28.61 9.02 -16.42
C SER A 273 27.63 10.07 -16.97
N ASN A 274 26.95 9.79 -18.10
CA ASN A 274 26.09 10.75 -18.79
C ASN A 274 24.67 10.24 -19.07
N ALA A 275 24.35 8.98 -18.77
CA ALA A 275 22.98 8.48 -18.84
C ALA A 275 22.12 9.08 -17.72
N LYS A 276 21.21 9.99 -18.09
CA LYS A 276 20.05 10.31 -17.27
C LYS A 276 19.13 9.09 -17.33
N GLU A 277 18.87 8.44 -16.19
CA GLU A 277 17.84 7.41 -16.13
C GLU A 277 16.51 8.01 -16.56
N PRO A 278 15.80 7.42 -17.54
CA PRO A 278 14.52 7.95 -17.98
C PRO A 278 13.49 7.86 -16.84
N ALA A 279 12.60 8.85 -16.78
CA ALA A 279 11.51 8.93 -15.80
C ALA A 279 10.58 7.70 -15.81
N MET A 280 10.57 6.96 -16.93
CA MET A 280 9.89 5.69 -17.12
C MET A 280 10.86 4.67 -17.70
N GLY A 281 10.69 3.40 -17.31
CA GLY A 281 11.45 2.30 -17.90
C GLY A 281 11.29 2.29 -19.42
N GLU A 282 12.38 2.09 -20.15
CA GLU A 282 12.33 1.99 -21.61
C GLU A 282 11.31 0.92 -22.04
N ARG A 283 10.54 1.25 -23.08
CA ARG A 283 9.57 0.34 -23.67
C ARG A 283 10.30 -0.94 -24.09
N ALA A 284 9.84 -2.06 -23.52
CA ALA A 284 10.45 -3.36 -23.72
C ALA A 284 10.73 -3.64 -25.20
N THR A 285 12.01 -3.75 -25.56
CA THR A 285 12.39 -4.54 -26.73
C THR A 285 12.01 -6.00 -26.45
N ALA A 286 11.73 -6.76 -27.51
CA ALA A 286 11.09 -8.10 -27.48
C ALA A 286 11.77 -9.20 -26.62
N GLY A 287 12.82 -8.87 -25.85
CA GLY A 287 13.57 -9.77 -24.99
C GLY A 287 13.40 -9.58 -23.47
N SER A 288 12.71 -8.56 -22.96
CA SER A 288 12.61 -8.35 -21.50
C SER A 288 11.52 -9.20 -20.84
N ARG A 289 11.74 -10.52 -20.78
CA ARG A 289 10.85 -11.46 -20.05
C ARG A 289 10.94 -11.19 -18.55
N GLY A 290 9.81 -10.99 -17.88
CA GLY A 290 9.75 -10.85 -16.41
C GLY A 290 8.79 -9.79 -15.86
N TRP A 291 8.26 -8.90 -16.70
CA TRP A 291 7.27 -7.88 -16.31
C TRP A 291 5.90 -8.09 -16.98
N ASP A 292 5.64 -9.32 -17.41
CA ASP A 292 4.41 -9.66 -18.14
C ASP A 292 3.21 -9.81 -17.19
N SER A 293 3.47 -10.02 -15.89
CA SER A 293 2.45 -10.10 -14.83
C SER A 293 2.97 -9.48 -13.53
N ILE A 294 2.13 -8.68 -12.86
CA ILE A 294 2.33 -8.31 -11.46
C ILE A 294 1.66 -9.39 -10.61
N GLY A 295 2.47 -10.22 -9.95
CA GLY A 295 1.99 -11.36 -9.13
C GLY A 295 0.98 -10.93 -8.07
N SER A 296 0.27 -11.88 -7.45
CA SER A 296 -0.66 -11.52 -6.36
C SER A 296 0.08 -10.91 -5.18
N LEU A 297 -0.60 -10.08 -4.40
CA LEU A 297 -0.04 -9.52 -3.17
C LEU A 297 0.39 -10.62 -2.20
N SER A 298 -0.43 -11.67 -2.07
CA SER A 298 -0.12 -12.83 -1.25
C SER A 298 1.18 -13.52 -1.70
N GLU A 299 1.40 -13.62 -3.01
CA GLU A 299 2.61 -14.22 -3.57
C GLU A 299 3.86 -13.36 -3.34
N ARG A 300 3.74 -12.03 -3.44
CA ARG A 300 4.85 -11.09 -3.20
C ARG A 300 5.26 -11.01 -1.72
N LYS A 301 4.30 -11.17 -0.81
CA LYS A 301 4.55 -11.07 0.65
C LYS A 301 4.74 -12.41 1.35
N LYS A 302 4.68 -13.53 0.64
CA LYS A 302 4.76 -14.88 1.23
C LYS A 302 6.02 -15.11 2.09
N GLU A 303 7.12 -14.45 1.78
CA GLU A 303 8.39 -14.57 2.53
C GLU A 303 8.50 -13.57 3.69
N ASN A 304 7.70 -12.50 3.67
CA ASN A 304 7.69 -11.44 4.69
C ASN A 304 6.62 -11.65 5.77
N VAL A 305 5.69 -12.59 5.57
CA VAL A 305 4.57 -12.85 6.48
C VAL A 305 4.63 -14.30 6.96
N MET A 306 4.69 -14.49 8.28
CA MET A 306 4.62 -15.81 8.90
C MET A 306 3.17 -16.24 9.05
N GLU A 307 2.87 -17.51 8.76
CA GLU A 307 1.51 -18.03 8.94
C GLU A 307 1.05 -17.98 10.41
N PRO A 308 -0.22 -17.62 10.67
CA PRO A 308 -0.73 -17.49 12.02
C PRO A 308 -0.77 -18.86 12.72
N LYS A 309 -0.02 -18.99 13.82
CA LYS A 309 -0.07 -20.16 14.69
C LYS A 309 -1.28 -20.04 15.64
N PRO A 310 -2.13 -21.07 15.77
CA PRO A 310 -3.30 -21.01 16.64
C PRO A 310 -2.90 -20.81 18.11
N TRP A 311 -3.59 -19.89 18.80
CA TRP A 311 -3.35 -19.58 20.22
C TRP A 311 -3.75 -20.70 21.19
N ALA A 312 -4.40 -21.76 20.72
CA ALA A 312 -4.83 -22.86 21.56
C ALA A 312 -3.65 -23.80 21.88
N GLY A 313 -3.13 -23.71 23.11
CA GLY A 313 -2.24 -24.72 23.70
C GLY A 313 -0.80 -24.27 23.98
N GLU A 314 -0.42 -23.03 23.66
CA GLU A 314 0.92 -22.53 23.97
C GLU A 314 0.97 -21.97 25.40
N THR A 315 0.96 -22.87 26.39
CA THR A 315 1.31 -22.49 27.76
C THR A 315 2.82 -22.24 27.82
N LEU A 316 3.24 -21.00 28.10
CA LEU A 316 4.60 -20.72 28.56
C LEU A 316 4.93 -21.72 29.67
N LYS A 317 5.99 -22.53 29.48
CA LYS A 317 6.55 -23.40 30.53
C LYS A 317 7.23 -22.51 31.57
N ALA A 318 6.46 -21.67 32.27
CA ALA A 318 6.89 -21.03 33.49
C ALA A 318 7.02 -22.16 34.52
N GLY A 319 8.24 -22.64 34.73
CA GLY A 319 8.60 -23.61 35.76
C GLY A 319 8.51 -23.00 37.16
N GLY A 320 7.34 -22.50 37.54
CA GLY A 320 7.05 -21.95 38.86
C GLY A 320 5.99 -22.79 39.56
N LYS A 321 6.31 -23.26 40.78
CA LYS A 321 5.35 -23.95 41.65
C LYS A 321 4.10 -23.08 41.83
N LYS A 322 2.92 -23.59 41.46
CA LYS A 322 1.64 -22.90 41.67
C LYS A 322 1.43 -22.65 43.17
N PRO A 323 1.19 -21.41 43.63
CA PRO A 323 0.73 -21.19 44.99
C PRO A 323 -0.66 -21.81 45.17
N SER A 324 -0.79 -22.73 46.12
CA SER A 324 -2.07 -23.31 46.55
C SER A 324 -2.83 -22.29 47.40
N GLY A 325 -3.40 -21.27 46.76
CA GLY A 325 -4.32 -20.31 47.38
C GLY A 325 -5.78 -20.59 47.00
N PRO A 326 -6.75 -20.25 47.86
CA PRO A 326 -8.18 -20.44 47.56
C PRO A 326 -8.58 -19.65 46.30
N LYS A 327 -9.26 -20.33 45.37
CA LYS A 327 -9.75 -19.73 44.13
C LYS A 327 -10.88 -18.75 44.42
N MET A 328 -10.80 -17.57 43.80
CA MET A 328 -11.80 -16.51 43.85
C MET A 328 -13.20 -17.06 43.50
N ALA A 329 -14.18 -16.86 44.38
CA ALA A 329 -15.55 -17.30 44.13
C ALA A 329 -16.22 -16.37 43.11
N ILE A 330 -16.59 -16.91 41.95
CA ILE A 330 -17.36 -16.21 40.92
C ILE A 330 -18.83 -16.26 41.36
N PHE A 331 -19.38 -15.11 41.74
CA PHE A 331 -20.80 -15.01 42.11
C PHE A 331 -21.66 -15.16 40.85
N LYS A 332 -22.51 -16.18 40.82
CA LYS A 332 -23.56 -16.32 39.80
C LYS A 332 -24.84 -15.76 40.40
N ASP A 333 -25.36 -14.70 39.79
CA ASP A 333 -26.65 -14.14 40.16
C ASP A 333 -27.76 -15.13 39.80
N THR A 334 -28.56 -15.53 40.79
CA THR A 334 -29.69 -16.46 40.63
C THR A 334 -31.01 -15.71 40.85
N ALA A 335 -31.19 -14.57 40.19
CA ALA A 335 -32.46 -13.87 40.14
C ALA A 335 -32.93 -13.74 38.68
N GLY A 336 -33.91 -14.55 38.31
CA GLY A 336 -34.57 -14.49 37.01
C GLY A 336 -35.07 -15.86 36.55
N LYS A 337 -36.12 -16.36 37.22
CA LYS A 337 -36.94 -17.45 36.69
C LYS A 337 -38.33 -16.91 36.41
#